data_AF-A0A8S2YR97-F1
#
_entry.id   AF-A0A8S2YR97-F1
#
_cell.length_a   1.000
_cell.length_b   1.000
_cell.length_c   1.000
_cell.angle_alpha   90.00
_cell.angle_beta   90.00
_cell.angle_gamma   90.00
#
_symmetry.space_group_name_H-M   'P 1'
#
loop_
_entity.id
_entity.type
_entity.pdbx_description
1 polymer ?
#
loop_
_entity_poly.entity_id
_entity_poly.type
_entity_poly.pdbx_seq_one_letter_code
_entity_poly.pdbx_strand_id
1 'polypeptide(L)'
;QQRHVIDSFRPDTKSNSFQRPRSEMNIASGIPKFFPLPMILQHDNNYVKDDTMYIKCLIDFGDISKIILPYALSLNPALPHQVQRNMIQAETERRVQLQQQSTP
;
A
#
# COMPACT_ATOMS: atom_id res chain seq x y z
N GLN A 1 22.79 -3.30 -13.80
CA GLN A 1 21.75 -3.32 -12.75
C GLN A 1 20.78 -4.43 -13.09
N GLN A 2 20.75 -5.53 -12.32
CA GLN A 2 19.74 -6.57 -12.51
C GLN A 2 18.38 -6.03 -12.02
N ARG A 3 17.32 -6.28 -12.79
CA ARG A 3 15.98 -5.77 -12.50
C ARG A 3 15.35 -6.60 -11.37
N HIS A 4 14.76 -5.92 -10.39
CA HIS A 4 13.91 -6.57 -9.39
C HIS A 4 12.75 -7.31 -10.07
N VAL A 5 12.34 -8.42 -9.49
CA VAL A 5 11.12 -9.14 -9.89
C VAL A 5 9.93 -8.34 -9.38
N ILE A 6 9.03 -7.97 -10.30
CA ILE A 6 7.87 -7.15 -9.99
C ILE A 6 6.68 -7.81 -10.67
N ASP A 7 5.63 -8.02 -9.89
CA ASP A 7 4.33 -8.43 -10.40
C ASP A 7 3.25 -7.71 -9.57
N SER A 8 2.08 -7.52 -10.17
CA SER A 8 1.01 -6.69 -9.60
C SER A 8 -0.35 -7.24 -10.00
N PHE A 9 -1.34 -7.02 -9.13
CA PHE A 9 -2.72 -7.36 -9.42
C PHE A 9 -3.63 -6.23 -8.97
N ARG A 10 -4.81 -6.13 -9.60
CA ARG A 10 -5.89 -5.27 -9.11
C ARG A 10 -6.77 -6.06 -8.14
N PRO A 11 -7.05 -5.54 -6.93
CA PRO A 11 -7.97 -6.19 -5.99
C PRO A 11 -9.34 -6.48 -6.61
N ASP A 12 -9.86 -7.70 -6.42
CA ASP A 12 -11.25 -8.03 -6.74
C ASP A 12 -12.15 -7.68 -5.55
N THR A 13 -13.02 -6.68 -5.70
CA THR A 13 -13.92 -6.23 -4.63
C THR A 13 -14.94 -7.29 -4.20
N LYS A 14 -15.16 -8.34 -5.01
CA LYS A 14 -16.01 -9.47 -4.65
C LYS A 14 -15.28 -10.50 -3.79
N SER A 15 -13.95 -10.51 -3.78
CA SER A 15 -13.16 -11.43 -2.98
C SER A 15 -13.20 -11.06 -1.49
N ASN A 16 -13.33 -12.07 -0.63
CA ASN A 16 -13.27 -11.92 0.82
C ASN A 16 -11.94 -11.32 1.31
N SER A 17 -10.87 -11.40 0.50
CA SER A 17 -9.57 -10.79 0.81
C SER A 17 -9.61 -9.26 0.87
N PHE A 18 -10.55 -8.63 0.16
CA PHE A 18 -10.60 -7.16 0.01
C PHE A 18 -11.88 -6.53 0.57
N GLN A 19 -12.68 -7.31 1.31
CA GLN A 19 -13.83 -6.79 2.04
C GLN A 19 -13.43 -6.22 3.40
N ARG A 20 -14.38 -5.57 4.08
CA ARG A 20 -14.20 -5.10 5.47
C ARG A 20 -13.79 -6.28 6.36
N PRO A 21 -12.67 -6.18 7.12
CA PRO A 21 -12.26 -7.23 8.04
C PRO A 21 -13.33 -7.59 9.06
N ARG A 22 -13.49 -8.89 9.31
CA ARG A 22 -14.38 -9.46 10.33
C ARG A 22 -13.60 -10.13 11.48
N SER A 23 -12.27 -10.10 11.38
CA SER A 23 -11.27 -10.66 12.30
C SER A 23 -9.99 -9.81 12.19
N GLU A 24 -8.94 -10.19 12.91
CA GLU A 24 -7.65 -9.48 12.91
C GLU A 24 -7.06 -9.29 11.50
N MET A 25 -7.26 -10.26 10.60
CA MET A 25 -6.74 -10.21 9.22
C MET A 25 -7.73 -10.83 8.24
N ASN A 26 -7.79 -10.27 7.04
CA ASN A 26 -8.45 -10.90 5.89
C ASN A 26 -7.64 -12.11 5.39
N ILE A 27 -8.27 -12.94 4.57
CA ILE A 27 -7.59 -14.02 3.85
C ILE A 27 -6.55 -13.41 2.92
N ALA A 28 -5.32 -13.93 2.94
CA ALA A 28 -4.24 -13.46 2.09
C ALA A 28 -4.59 -13.58 0.60
N SER A 29 -4.24 -12.56 -0.17
CA SER A 29 -4.30 -12.55 -1.63
C SER A 29 -2.94 -12.17 -2.18
N GLY A 30 -2.52 -12.81 -3.27
CA GLY A 30 -1.19 -12.61 -3.82
C GLY A 30 -1.00 -13.34 -5.14
N ILE A 31 0.26 -13.60 -5.48
CA ILE A 31 0.68 -14.16 -6.76
C ILE A 31 1.35 -15.52 -6.47
N PRO A 32 0.62 -16.64 -6.56
CA PRO A 32 1.12 -17.94 -6.08
C PRO A 32 2.41 -18.41 -6.74
N LYS A 33 2.70 -17.92 -7.95
CA LYS A 33 3.91 -18.22 -8.72
C LYS A 33 4.76 -16.97 -8.96
N PHE A 34 4.92 -16.14 -7.94
CA PHE A 34 5.63 -14.86 -8.02
C PHE A 34 7.06 -14.98 -8.55
N PHE A 35 7.82 -15.97 -8.08
CA PHE A 35 9.19 -16.20 -8.55
C PHE A 35 9.59 -17.69 -8.53
N PRO A 36 10.35 -18.19 -9.52
CA PRO A 36 10.74 -19.59 -9.56
C PRO A 36 11.70 -19.97 -8.43
N LEU A 37 11.32 -20.98 -7.63
CA LEU A 37 12.16 -21.50 -6.55
C LEU A 37 13.60 -21.89 -7.00
N PRO A 38 13.82 -22.53 -8.16
CA PRO A 38 15.19 -22.88 -8.59
C PRO A 38 16.12 -21.67 -8.73
N MET A 39 15.60 -20.47 -9.01
CA MET A 39 16.41 -19.25 -9.12
C MET A 39 16.83 -18.71 -7.75
N ILE A 40 16.02 -18.93 -6.71
CA ILE A 40 16.36 -18.57 -5.33
C ILE A 40 17.43 -19.52 -4.77
N LEU A 41 17.36 -20.80 -5.14
CA LEU A 41 18.26 -21.83 -4.63
C LEU A 41 19.63 -21.86 -5.33
N GLN A 42 19.82 -21.08 -6.40
CA GLN A 42 21.11 -20.94 -7.05
C GLN A 42 22.12 -20.27 -6.10
N HIS A 43 23.30 -20.87 -5.95
CA HIS A 43 24.34 -20.38 -5.03
C HIS A 43 24.80 -18.93 -5.33
N ASP A 44 24.73 -18.49 -6.59
CA ASP A 44 25.18 -17.17 -7.05
C ASP A 44 24.01 -16.29 -7.52
N ASN A 45 22.88 -16.34 -6.80
CA ASN A 45 21.72 -15.51 -7.10
C ASN A 45 21.84 -14.11 -6.46
N ASN A 46 21.20 -13.10 -7.06
CA ASN A 46 21.24 -11.73 -6.56
C ASN A 46 20.05 -11.35 -5.64
N TYR A 47 19.24 -12.33 -5.22
CA TYR A 47 18.01 -12.12 -4.45
C TYR A 47 18.15 -12.51 -2.97
N VAL A 48 19.08 -13.42 -2.66
CA VAL A 48 19.44 -13.85 -1.31
C VAL A 48 20.90 -13.53 -1.08
N LYS A 49 21.20 -12.73 -0.06
CA LYS A 49 22.55 -12.41 0.38
C LYS A 49 22.61 -12.56 1.89
N ASP A 50 23.65 -13.21 2.41
CA ASP A 50 23.83 -13.43 3.85
C ASP A 50 22.56 -14.05 4.49
N ASP A 51 22.01 -15.09 3.85
CA ASP A 51 20.76 -15.77 4.24
C ASP A 51 19.53 -14.85 4.37
N THR A 52 19.55 -13.70 3.68
CA THR A 52 18.52 -12.67 3.78
C THR A 52 18.01 -12.25 2.41
N MET A 53 16.70 -12.08 2.29
CA MET A 53 16.03 -11.51 1.10
C MET A 53 15.17 -10.32 1.47
N TYR A 54 14.93 -9.43 0.51
CA TYR A 54 14.07 -8.26 0.67
C TYR A 54 12.84 -8.37 -0.23
N ILE A 55 11.67 -8.19 0.37
CA ILE A 55 10.39 -8.14 -0.34
C ILE A 55 9.81 -6.73 -0.15
N LYS A 56 9.37 -6.11 -1.25
CA LYS A 56 8.76 -4.78 -1.23
C LYS A 56 7.34 -4.86 -1.76
N CYS A 57 6.37 -4.51 -0.92
CA CYS A 57 4.98 -4.33 -1.33
C CYS A 57 4.74 -2.87 -1.71
N LEU A 58 4.12 -2.64 -2.87
CA LEU A 58 3.71 -1.33 -3.35
C LEU A 58 2.18 -1.28 -3.37
N ILE A 59 1.59 -0.37 -2.60
CA ILE A 59 0.15 -0.12 -2.59
C ILE A 59 -0.11 1.17 -3.35
N ASP A 60 -0.96 1.09 -4.37
CA ASP A 60 -1.48 2.26 -5.06
C ASP A 60 -2.64 2.84 -4.26
N PHE A 61 -2.46 4.07 -3.76
CA PHE A 61 -3.49 4.83 -3.05
C PHE A 61 -4.34 5.69 -4.00
N GLY A 62 -4.23 5.47 -5.31
CA GLY A 62 -4.94 6.22 -6.34
C GLY A 62 -4.58 7.70 -6.29
N ASP A 63 -5.61 8.55 -6.33
CA ASP A 63 -5.45 10.01 -6.37
C ASP A 63 -5.30 10.66 -4.98
N ILE A 64 -5.14 9.87 -3.92
CA ILE A 64 -4.91 10.42 -2.58
C ILE A 64 -3.52 11.07 -2.54
N SER A 65 -3.47 12.39 -2.32
CA SER A 65 -2.21 13.13 -2.20
C SER A 65 -1.29 12.54 -1.13
N LYS A 66 0.01 12.38 -1.45
CA LYS A 66 1.01 11.88 -0.51
C LYS A 66 1.10 12.69 0.79
N ILE A 67 0.74 13.98 0.72
CA ILE A 67 0.75 14.88 1.87
C ILE A 67 -0.39 14.54 2.84
N ILE A 68 -1.55 14.13 2.32
CA ILE A 68 -2.72 13.80 3.14
C ILE A 68 -2.75 12.33 3.55
N LEU A 69 -2.04 11.46 2.82
CA LEU A 69 -2.06 10.02 3.02
C LEU A 69 -1.83 9.57 4.48
N PRO A 70 -0.85 10.11 5.25
CA PRO A 70 -0.67 9.73 6.65
C PRO A 70 -1.90 10.04 7.51
N TYR A 71 -2.56 11.17 7.27
CA TYR A 71 -3.79 11.53 7.97
C TYR A 71 -4.92 10.58 7.59
N ALA A 72 -5.13 10.34 6.29
CA ALA A 72 -6.17 9.43 5.80
C ALA A 72 -6.04 8.01 6.37
N LEU A 73 -4.81 7.49 6.49
CA LEU A 73 -4.54 6.17 7.07
C LEU A 73 -4.72 6.11 8.60
N SER A 74 -4.68 7.27 9.28
CA SER A 74 -4.89 7.36 10.73
C SER A 74 -6.35 7.50 11.14
N LEU A 75 -7.26 7.72 10.18
CA LEU A 75 -8.68 7.85 10.46
C LEU A 75 -9.26 6.55 11.00
N ASN A 76 -10.19 6.68 11.95
CA ASN A 76 -10.94 5.53 12.46
C ASN A 76 -11.75 4.89 11.30
N PRO A 77 -11.42 3.66 10.89
CA PRO A 77 -12.10 3.01 9.76
C PRO A 77 -13.57 2.67 10.06
N ALA A 78 -14.00 2.73 11.33
CA ALA A 78 -15.38 2.51 11.74
C ALA A 78 -16.30 3.72 11.44
N LEU A 79 -15.76 4.90 11.15
CA LEU A 79 -16.57 6.07 10.77
C LEU A 79 -17.31 5.82 9.45
N PRO A 80 -18.50 6.38 9.25
CA PRO A 80 -19.17 6.33 7.95
C PRO A 80 -18.26 6.88 6.84
N HIS A 81 -18.28 6.27 5.66
CA HIS A 81 -17.42 6.69 4.53
C HIS A 81 -17.55 8.18 4.20
N GLN A 82 -18.76 8.75 4.33
CA GLN A 82 -18.97 10.17 4.10
C GLN A 82 -18.23 11.04 5.12
N VAL A 83 -18.21 10.64 6.39
CA VAL A 83 -17.49 11.35 7.45
C VAL A 83 -15.99 11.30 7.19
N GLN A 84 -15.46 10.12 6.83
CA GLN A 84 -14.05 9.98 6.47
C GLN A 84 -13.67 10.89 5.29
N ARG A 85 -14.46 10.93 4.22
CA ARG A 85 -14.23 11.82 3.07
C ARG A 85 -14.22 13.29 3.48
N ASN A 86 -15.20 13.73 4.27
CA ASN A 86 -15.28 15.11 4.75
C ASN A 86 -14.05 15.48 5.58
N MET A 87 -13.57 14.59 6.45
CA MET A 87 -12.36 14.81 7.25
C MET A 87 -11.11 14.92 6.39
N ILE A 88 -10.94 14.02 5.41
CA ILE A 88 -9.82 14.05 4.46
C ILE A 88 -9.83 15.36 3.67
N GLN A 89 -11.00 15.79 3.21
CA GLN A 89 -11.14 17.03 2.45
C GLN A 89 -10.78 18.24 3.32
N ALA A 90 -11.34 18.36 4.52
CA ALA A 90 -11.07 19.47 5.43
C ALA A 90 -9.58 19.58 5.79
N GLU A 91 -8.91 18.46 6.08
CA GLU A 91 -7.48 18.45 6.37
C GLU A 91 -6.64 18.77 5.13
N THR A 92 -7.07 18.34 3.93
CA THR A 92 -6.42 18.72 2.67
C THR A 92 -6.46 20.24 2.48
N GLU A 93 -7.64 20.84 2.62
CA GLU A 93 -7.85 22.30 2.52
C GLU A 93 -7.00 23.05 3.55
N ARG A 94 -6.97 22.59 4.81
CA ARG A 94 -6.15 23.18 5.87
C ARG A 94 -4.66 23.19 5.52
N ARG A 95 -4.13 22.09 4.97
CA ARG A 95 -2.70 22.02 4.60
C ARG A 95 -2.35 22.89 3.40
N VAL A 96 -3.26 22.98 2.42
CA VAL A 96 -3.08 23.87 1.27
C VAL A 96 -3.02 25.33 1.72
N GLN A 97 -3.89 25.74 2.65
CA GLN A 97 -3.88 27.10 3.22
C GLN A 97 -2.58 27.42 3.94
N LEU A 98 -2.04 26.48 4.74
CA LEU A 98 -0.77 26.66 5.43
C LEU A 98 0.43 26.80 4.47
N GLN A 99 0.42 26.09 3.35
CA GLN A 99 1.46 26.23 2.32
C GLN A 99 1.40 27.58 1.60
N GLN A 100 0.19 28.09 1.33
CA GLN A 100 0.03 29.42 0.71
C GLN A 100 0.47 30.56 1.64
N GLN A 101 0.30 30.41 2.96
CA GLN A 101 0.74 31.41 3.95
C GLN A 101 2.24 31.40 4.23
N SER A 102 2.97 30.36 3.80
CA SER A 102 4.40 30.19 4.04
C SER A 102 5.27 30.47 2.81
N THR A 103 4.68 30.97 1.72
CA THR A 103 5.41 31.43 0.53
C THR A 103 5.47 32.97 0.58
N PRO A 104 6.66 33.59 0.73
CA PRO A 104 6.82 35.04 0.78
C PRO A 104 6.53 35.73 -0.56
#